data_AF-A0A0C3APE4-F1
#
_entry.id   AF-A0A0C3APE4-F1
#
_cell.length_a   1.000
_cell.length_b   1.000
_cell.length_c   1.000
_cell.angle_alpha   90.00
_cell.angle_beta   90.00
_cell.angle_gamma   90.00
#
_symmetry.space_group_name_H-M   'P 1'
#
loop_
_entity.id
_entity.type
_entity.pdbx_description
1 polymer ?
#
loop_
_entity_poly.entity_id
_entity_poly.type
_entity_poly.pdbx_seq_one_letter_code
_entity_poly.pdbx_strand_id
1 'polypeptide(L)'
;MRQSNVCSPAQNQACLLITSRLYDRRGLDCTSPLPLFNSLAHLVHLTATSPKIREILTRDGGLERLVRILREFVQNPPPVQDPGRFSLAFQSIVNVGVRGSESIRSRVVEAGTLEVVSTILEAWL
;
A
#
# COMPACT_ATOMS: atom_id res chain seq x y z
N MET A 1 25.73 14.31 4.29
CA MET A 1 24.25 14.32 4.37
C MET A 1 23.83 13.15 5.25
N ARG A 2 23.15 13.41 6.37
CA ARG A 2 22.70 12.37 7.30
C ARG A 2 21.54 11.60 6.66
N GLN A 3 21.66 10.27 6.55
CA GLN A 3 20.53 9.43 6.17
C GLN A 3 19.52 9.40 7.30
N SER A 4 18.25 9.63 6.97
CA SER A 4 17.13 9.43 7.89
C SER A 4 16.87 7.93 8.03
N ASN A 5 17.51 7.33 9.03
CA ASN A 5 17.27 5.95 9.44
C ASN A 5 16.03 5.91 10.33
N VAL A 6 14.98 5.21 9.90
CA VAL A 6 13.87 4.84 10.77
C VAL A 6 14.11 3.40 11.24
N CYS A 7 14.15 3.23 12.55
CA CYS A 7 14.34 1.96 13.23
C CYS A 7 12.98 1.38 13.60
N SER A 8 12.77 0.08 13.34
CA SER A 8 11.73 -0.71 14.02
C SER A 8 12.42 -1.54 15.11
N PRO A 9 12.49 -1.05 16.36
CA PRO A 9 13.25 -1.72 17.43
C PRO A 9 12.71 -3.10 17.80
N ALA A 10 11.47 -3.43 17.42
CA ALA A 10 10.87 -4.74 17.66
C ALA A 10 11.46 -5.87 16.80
N GLN A 11 12.09 -5.55 15.66
CA GLN A 11 12.58 -6.56 14.69
C GLN A 11 14.09 -6.48 14.43
N ASN A 12 14.80 -5.52 15.04
CA ASN A 12 16.26 -5.32 14.91
C ASN A 12 16.77 -5.34 13.45
N GLN A 13 15.97 -4.81 12.52
CA GLN A 13 16.31 -4.69 11.10
C GLN A 13 16.02 -3.28 10.61
N ALA A 14 16.88 -2.76 9.72
CA ALA A 14 16.62 -1.49 9.03
C ALA A 14 15.42 -1.64 8.10
N CYS A 15 14.40 -0.80 8.26
CA CYS A 15 13.30 -0.69 7.30
C CYS A 15 13.74 0.28 6.20
N LEU A 16 13.89 -0.23 4.98
CA LEU A 16 14.17 0.62 3.82
C LEU A 16 12.85 1.17 3.28
N LEU A 17 12.83 2.48 3.05
CA LEU A 17 11.69 3.16 2.42
C LEU A 17 11.56 2.67 0.98
N ILE A 18 10.33 2.46 0.50
CA ILE A 18 10.11 2.06 -0.90
C ILE A 18 10.55 3.19 -1.82
N THR A 19 11.38 2.88 -2.82
CA THR A 19 11.85 3.85 -3.81
C THR A 19 11.40 3.42 -5.20
N SER A 20 11.57 4.28 -6.21
CA SER A 20 11.26 3.94 -7.60
C SER A 20 12.06 2.77 -8.18
N ARG A 21 13.07 2.25 -7.47
CA ARG A 21 13.91 1.12 -7.89
C ARG A 21 13.87 -0.08 -6.96
N LEU A 22 13.41 0.11 -5.71
CA LEU A 22 13.46 -0.91 -4.68
C LEU A 22 12.13 -0.96 -3.94
N TYR A 23 11.52 -2.14 -3.97
CA TYR A 23 10.38 -2.50 -3.15
C TYR A 23 10.86 -3.26 -1.91
N ASP A 24 10.49 -2.77 -0.74
CA ASP A 24 10.63 -3.45 0.55
C ASP A 24 9.28 -3.41 1.25
N ARG A 25 8.71 -4.60 1.50
CA ARG A 25 7.39 -4.77 2.14
C ARG A 25 7.27 -4.04 3.47
N ARG A 26 8.36 -3.94 4.23
CA ARG A 26 8.39 -3.29 5.55
C ARG A 26 8.15 -1.78 5.46
N GLY A 27 8.39 -1.17 4.30
CA GLY A 27 8.05 0.23 4.05
C GLY A 27 6.56 0.55 4.18
N LEU A 28 5.68 -0.46 4.11
CA LEU A 28 4.24 -0.32 4.34
C LEU A 28 3.84 -0.44 5.81
N ASP A 29 4.76 -0.83 6.70
CA ASP A 29 4.50 -0.98 8.13
C ASP A 29 4.92 0.28 8.93
N CYS A 30 5.31 1.35 8.24
CA CYS A 30 5.63 2.62 8.88
C CYS A 30 4.41 3.23 9.59
N THR A 31 4.59 3.60 10.87
CA THR A 31 3.59 4.29 11.70
C THR A 31 3.55 5.80 11.43
N SER A 32 4.65 6.37 10.96
CA SER A 32 4.74 7.80 10.66
C SER A 32 4.07 8.13 9.31
N PRO A 33 3.25 9.20 9.22
CA PRO A 33 2.47 9.52 8.04
C PRO A 33 3.32 9.89 6.81
N LEU A 34 4.40 10.65 6.99
CA LEU A 34 5.23 11.14 5.88
C LEU A 34 6.04 10.03 5.19
N PRO A 35 6.75 9.13 5.91
CA PRO A 35 7.45 8.01 5.29
C PRO A 35 6.52 7.02 4.59
N LEU A 36 5.32 6.80 5.15
CA LEU A 36 4.31 5.95 4.54
C LEU A 36 3.80 6.56 3.24
N PHE A 37 3.47 7.86 3.25
CA PHE A 37 3.07 8.60 2.04
C PHE A 37 4.12 8.47 0.94
N ASN A 38 5.40 8.70 1.26
CA ASN A 38 6.49 8.62 0.29
C ASN A 38 6.65 7.19 -0.27
N SER A 39 6.54 6.17 0.59
CA SER A 39 6.60 4.77 0.16
C SER A 39 5.44 4.41 -0.78
N LEU A 40 4.22 4.85 -0.47
CA LEU A 40 3.05 4.64 -1.31
C LEU A 40 3.18 5.38 -2.65
N ALA A 41 3.71 6.60 -2.66
CA ALA A 41 3.94 7.37 -3.88
C ALA A 41 4.89 6.64 -4.85
N HIS A 42 6.00 6.09 -4.34
CA HIS A 42 6.90 5.27 -5.15
C HIS A 42 6.29 3.91 -5.52
N LEU A 43 5.47 3.32 -4.65
CA LEU A 43 4.78 2.06 -4.92
C LEU A 43 3.79 2.18 -6.09
N VAL A 44 3.07 3.29 -6.21
CA VAL A 44 2.16 3.54 -7.34
C VAL A 44 2.93 3.46 -8.66
N HIS A 45 4.13 4.03 -8.72
CA HIS A 45 4.99 3.94 -9.91
C HIS A 45 5.45 2.50 -10.17
N LEU A 46 5.93 1.80 -9.14
CA LEU A 46 6.42 0.42 -9.27
C LEU A 46 5.32 -0.56 -9.69
N THR A 47 4.12 -0.43 -9.12
CA THR A 47 2.95 -1.26 -9.47
C THR A 47 2.45 -0.99 -10.88
N ALA A 48 2.63 0.23 -11.40
CA ALA A 48 2.31 0.55 -12.78
C ALA A 48 3.31 -0.06 -13.77
N THR A 49 4.62 0.03 -13.49
CA THR A 49 5.68 -0.30 -14.46
C THR A 49 6.20 -1.73 -14.37
N SER A 50 6.18 -2.37 -13.19
CA SER A 50 6.84 -3.67 -12.97
C SER A 50 5.85 -4.81 -12.70
N PRO A 51 5.72 -5.80 -13.60
CA PRO A 51 4.89 -6.99 -13.35
C PRO A 51 5.44 -7.82 -12.18
N LYS A 52 6.77 -7.88 -12.03
CA LYS A 52 7.42 -8.60 -10.94
C LYS A 52 7.03 -8.04 -9.57
N ILE A 53 6.91 -6.72 -9.43
CA ILE A 53 6.45 -6.11 -8.17
C ILE A 53 4.99 -6.48 -7.89
N ARG A 54 4.12 -6.51 -8.90
CA ARG A 54 2.73 -6.94 -8.73
C ARG A 54 2.65 -8.39 -8.23
N GLU A 55 3.48 -9.28 -8.77
CA GLU A 55 3.55 -10.68 -8.30
C GLU A 55 4.06 -10.76 -6.85
N ILE A 56 5.13 -10.03 -6.51
CA ILE A 56 5.69 -10.03 -5.15
C ILE A 56 4.64 -9.56 -4.13
N LEU A 57 3.94 -8.45 -4.42
CA LEU A 57 2.88 -7.88 -3.58
C LEU A 57 1.76 -8.88 -3.23
N THR A 58 1.46 -9.81 -4.14
CA THR A 58 0.43 -10.84 -3.90
C THR A 58 0.89 -12.02 -3.05
N ARG A 59 2.21 -12.18 -2.88
CA ARG A 59 2.85 -13.32 -2.21
C ARG A 59 3.40 -12.95 -0.83
N ASP A 60 3.80 -11.71 -0.62
CA ASP A 60 4.50 -11.24 0.58
C ASP A 60 3.58 -10.60 1.64
N GLY A 61 2.27 -10.63 1.43
CA GLY A 61 1.30 -9.99 2.33
C GLY A 61 1.22 -8.47 2.17
N GLY A 62 1.81 -7.90 1.11
CA GLY A 62 1.77 -6.47 0.81
C GLY A 62 0.38 -5.98 0.43
N LEU A 63 -0.35 -6.80 -0.31
CA LEU A 63 -1.72 -6.49 -0.70
C LEU A 63 -2.66 -6.39 0.51
N GLU A 64 -2.61 -7.35 1.43
CA GLU A 64 -3.38 -7.37 2.67
C GLU A 64 -3.06 -6.16 3.55
N ARG A 65 -1.80 -5.70 3.55
CA ARG A 65 -1.42 -4.48 4.26
C ARG A 65 -1.99 -3.22 3.61
N LEU A 66 -2.00 -3.13 2.28
CA LEU A 66 -2.65 -2.02 1.58
C LEU A 66 -4.15 -1.99 1.89
N VAL A 67 -4.82 -3.14 1.88
CA VAL A 67 -6.23 -3.25 2.27
C VAL A 67 -6.44 -2.79 3.71
N ARG A 68 -5.58 -3.22 4.64
CA ARG A 68 -5.64 -2.76 6.04
C ARG A 68 -5.45 -1.25 6.18
N ILE A 69 -4.48 -0.66 5.45
CA ILE A 69 -4.28 0.80 5.43
C ILE A 69 -5.57 1.49 4.98
N LEU A 70 -6.23 1.01 3.93
CA LEU A 70 -7.49 1.58 3.47
C LEU A 70 -8.62 1.42 4.50
N ARG A 71 -8.73 0.27 5.18
CA ARG A 71 -9.71 0.07 6.25
C ARG A 71 -9.49 1.02 7.42
N GLU A 72 -8.23 1.24 7.82
CA GLU A 72 -7.87 2.19 8.87
C GLU A 72 -8.33 3.62 8.52
N PHE A 73 -8.22 4.02 7.25
CA PHE A 73 -8.73 5.31 6.77
C PHE A 73 -10.27 5.41 6.76
N VAL A 74 -10.97 4.33 6.40
CA VAL A 74 -12.44 4.31 6.37
C VAL A 74 -13.01 4.36 7.79
N GLN A 75 -12.41 3.62 8.73
CA GLN A 75 -12.86 3.59 10.12
C GLN A 75 -12.54 4.89 10.88
N ASN A 76 -11.39 5.49 10.60
CA ASN A 76 -10.94 6.73 11.22
C ASN A 76 -10.62 7.76 10.14
N PRO A 77 -11.64 8.42 9.56
CA PRO A 77 -11.42 9.42 8.53
C PRO A 77 -10.56 10.55 9.12
N PRO A 78 -9.37 10.84 8.55
CA PRO A 78 -8.52 11.89 9.06
C PRO A 78 -9.21 13.25 8.88
N PRO A 79 -9.02 14.21 9.81
CA PRO A 79 -9.61 15.54 9.69
C PRO A 79 -9.02 16.27 8.48
N VAL A 80 -9.76 16.31 7.36
CA VAL A 80 -9.63 17.16 6.14
C VAL A 80 -8.27 17.14 5.40
N GLN A 81 -7.16 16.72 5.99
CA GLN A 81 -5.81 17.16 5.59
C GLN A 81 -4.91 16.10 4.97
N ASP A 82 -5.35 14.85 4.75
CA ASP A 82 -4.46 13.89 4.07
C ASP A 82 -5.17 12.79 3.25
N PRO A 83 -6.06 13.14 2.30
CA PRO A 83 -6.66 12.16 1.39
C PRO A 83 -5.62 11.49 0.47
N GLY A 84 -4.41 12.06 0.36
CA GLY A 84 -3.36 11.58 -0.54
C GLY A 84 -2.93 10.16 -0.25
N ARG A 85 -2.78 9.77 1.03
CA ARG A 85 -2.37 8.40 1.41
C ARG A 85 -3.39 7.35 1.00
N PHE A 86 -4.68 7.65 1.22
CA PHE A 86 -5.77 6.78 0.80
C PHE A 86 -5.76 6.59 -0.72
N SER A 87 -5.70 7.69 -1.47
CA SER A 87 -5.67 7.65 -2.94
C SER A 87 -4.47 6.87 -3.47
N LEU A 88 -3.27 7.03 -2.89
CA LEU A 88 -2.08 6.30 -3.33
C LEU A 88 -2.15 4.80 -3.02
N ALA A 89 -2.66 4.41 -1.85
CA ALA A 89 -2.86 3.00 -1.50
C ALA A 89 -3.92 2.35 -2.41
N PHE A 90 -5.03 3.03 -2.64
CA PHE A 90 -6.09 2.58 -3.53
C PHE A 90 -5.58 2.44 -4.96
N GLN A 91 -4.87 3.45 -5.48
CA GLN A 91 -4.27 3.41 -6.81
C GLN A 91 -3.28 2.25 -6.96
N SER A 92 -2.51 1.93 -5.92
CA SER A 92 -1.59 0.79 -5.92
C SER A 92 -2.33 -0.53 -6.09
N ILE A 93 -3.44 -0.74 -5.37
CA ILE A 93 -4.28 -1.94 -5.50
C ILE A 93 -4.93 -2.01 -6.90
N VAL A 94 -5.48 -0.90 -7.39
CA VAL A 94 -6.07 -0.84 -8.74
C VAL A 94 -5.05 -1.16 -9.81
N ASN A 95 -3.82 -0.62 -9.72
CA ASN A 95 -2.74 -0.95 -10.64
C ASN A 95 -2.39 -2.44 -10.64
N VAL A 96 -2.39 -3.09 -9.46
CA VAL A 96 -2.16 -4.54 -9.34
C VAL A 96 -3.28 -5.33 -10.00
N GLY A 97 -4.55 -4.96 -9.77
CA GLY A 97 -5.71 -5.65 -10.32
C GLY A 97 -5.87 -5.48 -11.84
N VAL A 98 -5.79 -4.24 -12.35
CA VAL A 98 -6.03 -3.94 -13.77
C VAL A 98 -4.90 -4.48 -14.66
N ARG A 99 -3.65 -4.44 -14.19
CA ARG A 99 -2.47 -4.88 -14.96
C ARG A 99 -1.99 -6.29 -14.59
N GLY A 100 -2.72 -6.98 -13.73
CA GLY A 100 -2.40 -8.32 -13.22
C GLY A 100 -2.96 -9.43 -14.11
N SER A 101 -2.33 -10.61 -14.03
CA SER A 101 -2.89 -11.86 -14.55
C SER A 101 -4.16 -12.25 -13.77
N GLU A 102 -4.89 -13.25 -14.25
CA GLU A 102 -6.05 -13.80 -13.56
C GLU A 102 -5.73 -14.26 -12.13
N SER A 103 -4.58 -14.90 -11.92
CA SER A 103 -4.13 -15.29 -10.58
C SER A 103 -3.93 -14.09 -9.65
N ILE A 104 -3.35 -13.00 -10.15
CA ILE A 104 -3.19 -11.75 -9.39
C ILE A 104 -4.57 -11.15 -9.07
N ARG A 105 -5.50 -11.11 -10.03
CA ARG A 105 -6.86 -10.60 -9.80
C ARG A 105 -7.61 -11.40 -8.74
N SER A 106 -7.47 -12.72 -8.75
CA SER A 106 -8.06 -13.59 -7.72
C SER A 106 -7.49 -13.27 -6.33
N ARG A 107 -6.17 -13.10 -6.21
CA ARG A 107 -5.52 -12.65 -4.97
C ARG A 107 -5.99 -11.27 -4.51
N VAL A 108 -6.27 -10.35 -5.44
CA VAL A 108 -6.84 -9.03 -5.11
C VAL A 108 -8.19 -9.14 -4.42
N VAL A 109 -9.03 -10.07 -4.90
CA VAL A 109 -10.33 -10.36 -4.29
C VAL A 109 -10.15 -11.03 -2.92
N GLU A 110 -9.31 -12.06 -2.84
CA GLU A 110 -9.04 -12.83 -1.61
C GLU A 110 -8.47 -11.98 -0.47
N ALA A 111 -7.68 -10.95 -0.77
CA ALA A 111 -7.14 -10.05 0.24
C ALA A 111 -8.18 -9.08 0.84
N GLY A 112 -9.45 -9.13 0.38
CA GLY A 112 -10.53 -8.33 0.94
C GLY A 112 -10.65 -6.92 0.37
N THR A 113 -10.16 -6.71 -0.86
CA THR A 113 -10.28 -5.42 -1.57
C THR A 113 -11.74 -5.05 -1.82
N LEU A 114 -12.59 -6.03 -2.16
CA LEU A 114 -13.99 -5.78 -2.48
C LEU A 114 -14.77 -5.22 -1.29
N GLU A 115 -14.48 -5.70 -0.08
CA GLU A 115 -15.11 -5.20 1.15
C GLU A 115 -14.83 -3.70 1.32
N VAL A 116 -13.57 -3.29 1.13
CA VAL A 116 -13.17 -1.88 1.23
C VAL A 116 -13.88 -1.02 0.17
N VAL A 117 -13.94 -1.50 -1.07
CA VAL A 117 -14.64 -0.80 -2.15
C VAL A 117 -16.14 -0.67 -1.84
N SER A 118 -16.77 -1.72 -1.33
CA SER A 118 -18.17 -1.69 -0.91
C SER A 118 -18.40 -0.63 0.17
N THR A 119 -17.58 -0.62 1.22
CA THR A 119 -17.72 0.37 2.31
C THR A 119 -17.53 1.79 1.82
N ILE A 120 -16.61 2.02 0.88
CA ILE A 120 -16.43 3.35 0.27
C ILE A 120 -17.69 3.72 -0.50
N LEU A 121 -18.19 2.85 -1.38
CA LEU A 121 -19.38 3.13 -2.19
C LEU A 121 -20.61 3.38 -1.31
N GLU A 122 -20.80 2.61 -0.24
CA GLU A 122 -21.86 2.82 0.75
C GLU A 122 -21.75 4.18 1.46
N ALA A 123 -20.54 4.68 1.70
CA ALA A 123 -20.35 6.01 2.30
C ALA A 123 -20.70 7.16 1.34
N TRP A 124 -20.79 6.90 0.03
CA TRP A 124 -21.18 7.89 -0.99
C TRP A 124 -22.66 7.83 -1.38
N LEU A 125 -23.41 6.81 -0.92
CA LEU A 125 -24.81 6.55 -1.28
C LEU A 125 -25.75 6.99 -0.16
#